data_AF-A0A3D5EHS3-F1
#
_entry.id   AF-A0A3D5EHS3-F1
#
_cell.length_a   1.000
_cell.length_b   1.000
_cell.length_c   1.000
_cell.angle_alpha   90.00
_cell.angle_beta   90.00
_cell.angle_gamma   90.00
#
_symmetry.space_group_name_H-M   'P 1'
#
loop_
_entity.id
_entity.type
_entity.pdbx_description
1 polymer ?
#
loop_
_entity_poly.entity_id
_entity_poly.type
_entity_poly.pdbx_seq_one_letter_code
_entity_poly.pdbx_strand_id
1 'polypeptide(L)' 'IQGEELRVTGKKRDDLQEAMQVVRTADLGQPFQFKNFRD' A
#
# COMPACT_ATOMS: atom_id res chain seq x y z
N ILE A 1 10.75 -10.58 -9.14
CA ILE A 1 9.95 -10.73 -7.90
C ILE A 1 10.85 -10.26 -6.76
N GLN A 2 10.70 -9.03 -6.30
CA GLN A 2 11.31 -8.60 -5.02
C GLN A 2 10.42 -9.20 -3.94
N GLY A 3 10.94 -10.23 -3.25
CA GLY A 3 10.26 -11.44 -2.81
C GLY A 3 8.91 -11.40 -2.11
N GLU A 4 8.42 -10.27 -1.59
CA GLU A 4 7.12 -10.17 -0.90
C GLU A 4 6.63 -8.72 -0.75
N GLU A 5 7.22 -7.77 -1.49
CA GLU A 5 6.94 -6.34 -1.32
C GLU A 5 6.21 -5.76 -2.52
N LEU A 6 4.98 -5.29 -2.30
CA LEU A 6 4.20 -4.57 -3.29
C LEU A 6 4.52 -3.07 -3.21
N ARG A 7 5.13 -2.53 -4.27
CA ARG A 7 5.36 -1.09 -4.40
C ARG A 7 4.14 -0.42 -5.03
N VAL A 8 3.54 0.51 -4.28
CA VAL A 8 2.46 1.37 -4.78
C VAL A 8 3.06 2.74 -5.11
N THR A 9 2.90 3.19 -6.36
CA THR A 9 3.32 4.53 -6.82
C THR A 9 2.12 5.24 -7.44
N GLY A 10 1.83 6.46 -6.99
CA GLY A 10 0.76 7.32 -7.53
C GLY A 10 1.33 8.68 -7.90
N LYS A 11 0.75 9.33 -8.92
CA LYS A 11 1.12 10.71 -9.30
C LYS A 11 0.54 11.75 -8.34
N LYS A 12 -0.53 11.38 -7.62
CA LYS A 12 -1.22 12.21 -6.64
C LYS A 12 -1.16 11.52 -5.28
N ARG A 13 -1.05 12.34 -4.23
CA ARG A 13 -1.10 11.89 -2.83
C ARG A 13 -2.45 11.26 -2.48
N ASP A 14 -3.53 11.72 -3.11
CA ASP A 14 -4.88 11.19 -2.89
C ASP A 14 -4.97 9.71 -3.31
N ASP A 15 -4.43 9.35 -4.48
CA ASP A 15 -4.39 7.97 -4.98
C ASP A 15 -3.61 7.04 -4.03
N LEU A 16 -2.55 7.56 -3.39
CA LEU A 16 -1.76 6.80 -2.42
C LEU A 16 -2.54 6.55 -1.12
N GLN A 17 -3.29 7.55 -0.65
CA GLN A 17 -4.12 7.39 0.55
C GLN A 17 -5.29 6.45 0.31
N GLU A 18 -5.96 6.56 -0.84
CA GLU A 18 -7.08 5.69 -1.21
C GLU A 18 -6.65 4.22 -1.29
N ALA A 19 -5.50 3.94 -1.93
CA ALA A 19 -4.94 2.58 -1.99
C ALA A 19 -4.62 2.01 -0.60
N MET A 20 -4.07 2.81 0.33
CA MET A 20 -3.82 2.37 1.71
C MET A 20 -5.12 2.06 2.45
N GLN A 21 -6.18 2.84 2.19
CA GLN A 21 -7.46 2.66 2.83
C GLN A 21 -8.14 1.38 2.35
N VAL A 22 -8.12 1.13 1.02
CA VAL A 22 -8.61 -0.11 0.42
C VAL A 22 -7.86 -1.32 0.99
N VAL A 23 -6.53 -1.28 1.07
CA VAL A 23 -5.74 -2.40 1.61
C VAL A 23 -5.97 -2.60 3.11
N ARG A 24 -6.25 -1.54 3.88
CA ARG A 24 -6.61 -1.66 5.31
C ARG A 24 -8.02 -2.22 5.52
N THR A 25 -8.95 -1.92 4.63
CA THR A 25 -10.33 -2.44 4.68
C THR A 25 -10.49 -3.80 4.02
N ALA A 26 -9.58 -4.14 3.09
CA ALA A 26 -9.50 -5.45 2.48
C ALA A 26 -8.95 -6.40 3.55
N ASP A 27 -9.85 -7.17 4.14
CA ASP A 27 -9.54 -8.16 5.17
C ASP A 27 -8.82 -9.37 4.54
N LEU A 28 -7.61 -9.16 4.02
CA LEU A 28 -6.85 -10.17 3.26
C LEU A 28 -6.22 -11.22 4.18
N GLY A 29 -6.70 -11.36 5.42
CA GLY A 29 -6.33 -12.42 6.36
C GLY A 29 -4.88 -12.41 6.84
N GLN A 30 -4.10 -11.37 6.51
CA GLN A 30 -2.71 -11.23 6.89
C GLN A 30 -2.36 -9.78 7.27
N PRO A 31 -1.50 -9.55 8.26
CA PRO A 31 -1.08 -8.20 8.65
C PRO A 31 -0.13 -7.61 7.59
N PHE A 32 -0.59 -6.59 6.86
CA PHE A 32 0.29 -5.83 5.96
C PHE A 32 1.06 -4.75 6.72
N GLN A 33 2.35 -4.66 6.42
CA GLN A 33 3.21 -3.58 6.90
C GLN A 33 3.48 -2.62 5.75
N PHE A 34 3.05 -1.37 5.91
CA PHE A 34 3.40 -0.29 5.01
C PHE A 34 4.76 0.27 5.43
N LYS A 35 5.78 0.02 4.61
CA LYS A 35 7.17 0.45 4.84
C LYS A 35 7.61 1.35 3.69
N ASN A 36 8.44 2.34 4.02
CA ASN A 36 9.08 3.24 3.05
C ASN A 36 8.12 4.23 2.33
N PHE A 37 7.43 5.06 3.12
CA PHE A 37 6.70 6.23 2.59
C PHE A 37 7.71 7.21 1.99
N ARG A 38 7.63 7.45 0.69
CA ARG A 38 8.42 8.48 0.00
C ARG A 38 7.45 9.44 -0.69
N ASP A 39 7.66 10.74 -0.47
CA ASP A 39 6.98 11.81 -1.21
C ASP A 39 7.38 11.82 -2.69
#